data_AF-A0A923MHB4-F1
#
_entry.id   AF-A0A923MHB4-F1
#
_cell.length_a   1.000
_cell.length_b   1.000
_cell.length_c   1.000
_cell.angle_alpha   90.00
_cell.angle_beta   90.00
_cell.angle_gamma   90.00
#
_symmetry.space_group_name_H-M   'P 1'
#
loop_
_entity.id
_entity.type
_entity.pdbx_description
1 polymer ?
#
loop_
_entity_poly.entity_id
_entity_poly.type
_entity_poly.pdbx_seq_one_letter_code
_entity_poly.pdbx_strand_id
1 'polypeptide(L)'
;MLYTTEEAAVICGFLNAHLAQAGVEASVRKRNAAFQCGVAMGTLQPDDYRWAENVLCFLKPCWWQLHEDHRALENVLLKTHLLAQK
;
A
#
# COMPACT_ATOMS: atom_id res chain seq x y z
N MET A 1 8.34 7.55 -12.09
CA MET A 1 8.39 6.07 -12.05
C MET A 1 7.14 5.64 -11.32
N LEU A 2 6.38 4.68 -11.85
CA LEU A 2 5.14 4.19 -11.24
C LEU A 2 5.36 2.76 -10.76
N TYR A 3 4.39 2.21 -10.02
CA TYR A 3 4.38 0.78 -9.73
C TYR A 3 4.33 -0.05 -11.03
N THR A 4 5.00 -1.20 -11.04
CA THR A 4 4.71 -2.24 -12.03
C THR A 4 3.39 -2.90 -11.68
N THR A 5 2.86 -3.72 -12.59
CA THR A 5 1.63 -4.48 -12.35
C THR A 5 1.75 -5.40 -11.13
N GLU A 6 2.90 -6.04 -10.96
CA GLU A 6 3.17 -6.95 -9.84
C GLU A 6 3.24 -6.20 -8.51
N GLU A 7 3.98 -5.09 -8.47
CA GLU A 7 4.07 -4.26 -7.25
C GLU A 7 2.72 -3.66 -6.88
N ALA A 8 1.94 -3.23 -7.87
CA ALA A 8 0.57 -2.76 -7.69
C ALA A 8 -0.33 -3.87 -7.12
N ALA A 9 -0.21 -5.11 -7.62
CA ALA A 9 -0.96 -6.24 -7.10
C ALA A 9 -0.57 -6.57 -5.64
N VAL A 10 0.73 -6.56 -5.33
CA VAL A 10 1.24 -6.81 -3.97
C VAL A 10 0.74 -5.74 -3.01
N ILE A 11 0.92 -4.45 -3.31
CA ILE A 11 0.53 -3.38 -2.40
C ILE A 11 -0.98 -3.29 -2.24
N CYS A 12 -1.75 -3.37 -3.33
CA CYS A 12 -3.20 -3.30 -3.26
C CYS A 12 -3.79 -4.52 -2.55
N GLY A 13 -3.27 -5.73 -2.83
CA GLY A 13 -3.69 -6.95 -2.15
C GLY A 13 -3.45 -6.87 -0.65
N PHE A 14 -2.23 -6.51 -0.25
CA PHE A 14 -1.83 -6.41 1.15
C PHE A 14 -2.65 -5.35 1.91
N LEU A 15 -2.77 -4.14 1.36
CA LEU A 15 -3.55 -3.07 1.99
C LEU A 15 -5.04 -3.42 2.07
N ASN A 16 -5.60 -4.07 1.05
CA ASN A 16 -7.01 -4.45 1.08
C ASN A 16 -7.30 -5.52 2.14
N ALA A 17 -6.40 -6.50 2.30
CA ALA A 17 -6.54 -7.55 3.32
C ALA A 17 -6.60 -6.99 4.75
N HIS A 18 -5.87 -5.91 5.03
CA HIS A 18 -5.81 -5.30 6.36
C HIS A 18 -6.80 -4.16 6.55
N LEU A 19 -6.99 -3.30 5.55
CA LEU A 19 -7.72 -2.05 5.70
C LEU A 19 -9.20 -2.17 5.34
N ALA A 20 -9.61 -3.13 4.49
CA ALA A 20 -11.01 -3.22 4.05
C ALA A 20 -11.96 -3.83 5.10
N GLN A 21 -11.40 -4.33 6.21
CA GLN A 21 -12.15 -5.01 7.26
C GLN A 21 -13.16 -4.08 7.95
N ALA A 22 -14.32 -4.61 8.35
CA ALA A 22 -15.40 -3.80 8.94
C ALA A 22 -15.01 -3.12 10.27
N GLY A 23 -14.01 -3.64 10.99
CA GLY A 23 -13.48 -3.05 12.22
C GLY A 23 -12.54 -1.86 11.99
N VAL A 24 -12.12 -1.60 10.74
CA VAL A 24 -11.25 -0.47 10.39
C VAL A 24 -12.09 0.79 10.18
N GLU A 25 -11.58 1.92 10.66
CA GLU A 25 -12.24 3.22 10.56
C GLU A 25 -12.65 3.54 9.11
N ALA A 26 -13.86 4.09 8.95
CA ALA A 26 -14.42 4.39 7.63
C ALA A 26 -13.55 5.35 6.80
N SER A 27 -12.87 6.30 7.46
CA SER A 27 -11.94 7.24 6.81
C SER A 27 -10.75 6.52 6.17
N VAL A 28 -10.16 5.56 6.88
CA VAL A 28 -9.03 4.73 6.41
C VAL A 28 -9.47 3.84 5.25
N ARG A 29 -10.66 3.24 5.34
CA ARG A 29 -11.24 2.46 4.23
C ARG A 29 -11.45 3.29 2.96
N LYS A 30 -12.01 4.49 3.11
CA LYS A 30 -12.20 5.42 2.00
C LYS A 30 -10.87 5.83 1.39
N ARG A 31 -9.85 6.07 2.22
CA ARG A 31 -8.51 6.41 1.75
C ARG A 31 -7.84 5.26 0.98
N ASN A 32 -7.98 4.03 1.47
CA ASN A 32 -7.51 2.82 0.78
C ASN A 32 -8.18 2.64 -0.59
N ALA A 33 -9.50 2.81 -0.67
CA ALA A 33 -10.22 2.73 -1.94
C ALA A 33 -9.75 3.81 -2.95
N ALA A 34 -9.54 5.03 -2.47
CA ALA A 34 -8.99 6.11 -3.31
C ALA A 34 -7.58 5.80 -3.80
N PHE A 35 -6.73 5.23 -2.92
CA PHE A 35 -5.39 4.78 -3.29
C PHE A 35 -5.43 3.69 -4.36
N GLN A 36 -6.26 2.65 -4.22
CA GLN A 36 -6.40 1.59 -5.23
C GLN A 36 -6.85 2.14 -6.59
N CYS A 37 -7.80 3.07 -6.58
CA CYS A 37 -8.25 3.74 -7.80
C CYS A 37 -7.12 4.55 -8.44
N GLY A 38 -6.33 5.27 -7.62
CA GLY A 38 -5.15 6.01 -8.08
C GLY A 38 -4.04 5.12 -8.64
N VAL A 39 -3.82 3.93 -8.06
CA VAL A 39 -2.90 2.92 -8.60
C VAL A 39 -3.36 2.47 -9.99
N ALA A 40 -4.64 2.11 -10.13
CA ALA A 40 -5.21 1.62 -11.38
C ALA A 40 -5.18 2.67 -12.52
N MET A 41 -5.38 3.94 -12.18
CA MET A 41 -5.34 5.05 -13.14
C MET A 41 -3.93 5.62 -13.36
N GLY A 42 -2.94 5.21 -12.55
CA GLY A 42 -1.59 5.77 -12.60
C GLY A 42 -1.50 7.24 -12.17
N THR A 43 -2.45 7.72 -11.36
CA THR A 43 -2.60 9.15 -10.99
C THR A 43 -2.09 9.49 -9.59
N LEU A 44 -1.42 8.55 -8.91
CA LEU A 44 -0.92 8.73 -7.55
C LEU A 44 0.04 9.93 -7.45
N GLN A 45 -0.19 10.75 -6.43
CA GLN A 45 0.65 11.87 -6.02
C GLN A 45 1.63 11.45 -4.92
N PRO A 46 2.69 12.23 -4.66
CA PRO A 46 3.66 11.97 -3.58
C PRO A 46 3.01 11.72 -2.21
N ASP A 47 1.94 12.46 -1.88
CA ASP A 47 1.19 12.27 -0.64
C ASP A 47 0.43 10.93 -0.57
N ASP A 48 0.02 10.36 -1.71
CA ASP A 48 -0.57 9.02 -1.77
C ASP A 48 0.48 7.96 -1.44
N TYR A 49 1.69 8.10 -1.97
CA TYR A 49 2.82 7.22 -1.65
C TYR A 49 3.22 7.35 -0.18
N ARG A 50 3.27 8.57 0.37
CA ARG A 50 3.60 8.78 1.79
C ARG A 50 2.56 8.18 2.72
N TRP A 51 1.28 8.27 2.35
CA TRP A 51 0.22 7.58 3.07
C TRP A 51 0.44 6.06 3.05
N ALA A 52 0.69 5.48 1.87
CA ALA A 52 0.90 4.04 1.73
C ALA A 52 2.14 3.55 2.50
N GLU A 53 3.24 4.32 2.47
CA GLU A 53 4.46 4.06 3.23
C GLU A 53 4.16 3.99 4.74
N ASN A 54 3.47 5.00 5.27
CA ASN A 54 3.11 5.04 6.69
C ASN A 54 2.28 3.83 7.11
N VAL A 55 1.33 3.41 6.26
CA VAL A 55 0.50 2.24 6.54
C VAL A 55 1.32 0.95 6.46
N LEU A 56 2.18 0.79 5.45
CA LEU A 56 3.07 -0.37 5.33
C LEU A 56 4.01 -0.49 6.54
N CYS A 57 4.58 0.63 6.99
CA CYS A 57 5.39 0.68 8.21
C CYS A 57 4.59 0.31 9.46
N PHE A 58 3.35 0.81 9.58
CA PHE A 58 2.46 0.48 10.70
C PHE A 58 2.09 -1.01 10.73
N LEU A 59 1.85 -1.62 9.56
CA LEU A 59 1.47 -3.03 9.42
C LEU A 59 2.67 -3.99 9.44
N LYS A 60 3.91 -3.49 9.50
CA LYS A 60 5.14 -4.30 9.48
C LYS A 60 5.16 -5.44 10.51
N PRO A 61 4.65 -5.27 11.75
CA PRO A 61 4.53 -6.37 12.71
C PRO A 61 3.57 -7.49 12.27
N CYS A 62 2.57 -7.17 11.44
CA CYS A 62 1.55 -8.12 10.97
C CYS A 62 2.01 -8.95 9.76
N TRP A 63 3.11 -8.58 9.08
CA TRP A 63 3.61 -9.28 7.89
C TRP A 63 3.86 -10.77 8.18
N TRP A 64 4.38 -11.05 9.37
CA TRP A 64 4.73 -12.39 9.84
C TRP A 64 3.54 -13.34 10.03
N GLN A 65 2.31 -12.84 10.04
CA GLN A 65 1.12 -13.63 10.34
C GLN A 65 0.40 -14.18 9.12
N LEU A 66 0.69 -13.68 7.91
CA LEU A 66 -0.13 -13.91 6.71
C LEU A 66 0.53 -14.75 5.60
N HIS A 67 1.69 -15.36 5.83
CA HIS A 67 2.46 -16.06 4.77
C HIS A 67 2.73 -15.16 3.54
N GLU A 68 2.87 -13.85 3.76
CA GLU A 68 3.14 -12.90 2.69
C GLU A 68 4.58 -13.05 2.18
N ASP A 69 4.81 -12.72 0.90
CA ASP A 69 6.19 -12.62 0.39
C ASP A 69 6.84 -11.35 0.98
N HIS A 70 7.58 -11.53 2.07
CA HIS A 70 8.23 -10.43 2.78
C HIS A 70 9.19 -9.66 1.88
N ARG A 71 9.86 -10.34 0.95
CA ARG A 71 10.79 -9.69 0.02
C ARG A 71 10.02 -8.79 -0.94
N ALA A 72 8.87 -9.24 -1.42
CA ALA A 72 7.99 -8.41 -2.24
C ALA A 72 7.49 -7.18 -1.46
N LEU A 73 7.07 -7.35 -0.21
CA LEU A 73 6.63 -6.23 0.64
C LEU A 73 7.75 -5.23 0.96
N GLU A 74 8.96 -5.71 1.26
CA GLU A 74 10.12 -4.84 1.48
C GLU A 74 10.51 -4.07 0.22
N ASN A 75 10.53 -4.73 -0.93
CA ASN A 75 10.81 -4.08 -2.22
C ASN A 75 9.76 -3.02 -2.55
N VAL A 76 8.49 -3.33 -2.34
CA VAL A 76 7.39 -2.38 -2.51
C VAL A 76 7.53 -1.21 -1.54
N LEU A 77 7.86 -1.45 -0.27
CA LEU A 77 8.07 -0.38 0.70
C LEU A 77 9.21 0.55 0.27
N LEU A 78 10.36 0.00 -0.12
CA LEU A 78 11.49 0.78 -0.62
C LEU A 78 11.11 1.61 -1.85
N LYS A 79 10.39 1.03 -2.80
CA LYS A 79 9.91 1.77 -3.97
C LYS A 79 8.91 2.85 -3.58
N THR A 80 7.96 2.55 -2.70
CA THR A 80 6.96 3.50 -2.20
C THR A 80 7.64 4.72 -1.58
N HIS A 81 8.66 4.50 -0.74
CA HIS A 81 9.48 5.55 -0.14
C HIS A 81 10.16 6.43 -1.19
N LEU A 82 10.78 5.83 -2.20
CA LEU A 82 11.42 6.57 -3.30
C LEU A 82 10.41 7.36 -4.16
N LEU A 83 9.16 6.91 -4.25
CA LEU A 83 8.10 7.62 -4.98
C LEU A 83 7.50 8.76 -4.14
N ALA A 84 7.49 8.64 -2.82
CA ALA A 84 7.05 9.71 -1.91
C ALA A 84 8.03 10.89 -1.84
N GLN A 85 9.30 10.67 -2.19
CA GLN A 85 10.36 11.71 -2.18
C GLN A 85 10.50 12.49 -3.49
N LYS A 86 9.75 12.11 -4.53
CA LYS A 86 9.76 12.79 -5.84
C LYS A 86 8.73 13.90 -5.89
#